data_AF-A0A847S1F2-F1
#
_entry.id   AF-A0A847S1F2-F1
#
_cell.length_a   1.000
_cell.length_b   1.000
_cell.length_c   1.000
_cell.angle_alpha   90.00
_cell.angle_beta   90.00
_cell.angle_gamma   90.00
#
_symmetry.space_group_name_H-M   'P 1'
#
loop_
_entity.id
_entity.type
_entity.pdbx_description
1 polymer ?
#
loop_
_entity_poly.entity_id
_entity_poly.type
_entity_poly.pdbx_seq_one_letter_code
_entity_poly.pdbx_strand_id
1 'polypeptide(L)'
;SVTLQWTVTNTFKSSCTASDQIILTNTEALTESKAGSDITQCGNNVFQLNANAPKPTETGTWSGTGVSFSNPNAPDAIATLTTSTPQTVTVTWTISNGVCANSTSSIKLVLNAAPT
;
A
#
# COMPACT_ATOMS: atom_id res chain seq x y z
N SER A 1 -13.36 3.31 18.99
CA SER A 1 -14.61 3.68 18.29
C SER A 1 -15.54 4.36 19.28
N VAL A 2 -16.52 5.10 18.79
CA VAL A 2 -17.58 5.71 19.59
C VAL A 2 -18.91 5.24 19.03
N THR A 3 -19.82 4.77 19.89
CA THR A 3 -21.17 4.40 19.50
C THR A 3 -22.11 5.55 19.84
N LEU A 4 -22.75 6.12 18.83
CA LEU A 4 -23.83 7.08 19.00
C LEU A 4 -25.14 6.32 19.02
N GLN A 5 -25.94 6.52 20.05
CA GLN A 5 -27.28 5.95 20.15
C GLN A 5 -28.32 7.05 20.05
N TRP A 6 -29.17 6.95 19.03
CA TRP A 6 -30.34 7.80 18.90
C TRP A 6 -31.53 7.07 19.50
N THR A 7 -32.25 7.70 20.42
CA THR A 7 -33.46 7.12 21.03
C THR A 7 -34.63 8.08 20.84
N VAL A 8 -35.70 7.59 20.22
CA VAL A 8 -36.98 8.30 20.12
C VAL A 8 -37.93 7.71 21.14
N THR A 9 -38.53 8.57 21.96
CA THR A 9 -39.55 8.17 22.95
C THR A 9 -40.88 8.78 22.55
N ASN A 10 -41.94 7.97 22.57
CA ASN A 10 -43.28 8.48 22.32
C ASN A 10 -43.73 9.40 23.47
N THR A 11 -44.19 10.61 23.13
CA THR A 11 -44.56 11.64 24.12
C THR A 11 -45.85 11.34 24.88
N PHE A 12 -46.73 10.48 24.35
CA PHE A 12 -47.97 10.06 25.01
C PHE A 12 -47.79 8.80 25.88
N LYS A 13 -46.81 7.95 25.58
CA LYS A 13 -46.49 6.74 26.36
C LYS A 13 -44.99 6.52 26.42
N SER A 14 -44.37 6.90 27.54
CA SER A 14 -42.92 6.87 27.76
C SER A 14 -42.27 5.48 27.67
N SER A 15 -43.04 4.40 27.81
CA SER A 15 -42.53 3.03 27.65
C SER A 15 -42.37 2.60 26.19
N CYS A 16 -42.87 3.38 25.23
CA CYS A 16 -42.72 3.11 23.81
C CYS A 16 -41.52 3.88 23.26
N THR A 17 -40.36 3.24 23.27
CA THR A 17 -39.10 3.79 22.76
C THR A 17 -38.59 2.97 21.58
N ALA A 18 -38.00 3.64 20.59
CA ALA A 18 -37.21 3.01 19.54
C ALA A 18 -35.80 3.61 19.59
N SER A 19 -34.78 2.80 19.34
CA SER A 19 -33.41 3.30 19.27
C SER A 19 -32.65 2.71 18.10
N ASP A 20 -31.71 3.49 17.58
CA ASP A 20 -30.76 3.07 16.57
C ASP A 20 -29.33 3.43 17.01
N GLN A 21 -28.34 2.71 16.50
CA GLN A 21 -26.94 2.90 16.84
C GLN A 21 -26.07 3.06 15.60
N ILE A 22 -25.17 4.04 15.64
CA ILE A 22 -24.12 4.25 14.64
C ILE A 22 -22.77 4.15 15.33
N ILE A 23 -21.84 3.41 14.73
CA ILE A 23 -20.47 3.27 15.22
C ILE A 23 -19.55 4.15 14.39
N LEU A 24 -18.87 5.09 15.04
CA LEU A 24 -17.80 5.90 14.46
C LEU A 24 -16.45 5.27 14.80
N THR A 25 -15.65 4.97 13.76
CA THR A 25 -14.31 4.43 13.91
C THR A 25 -13.29 5.40 13.34
N ASN A 26 -12.37 5.88 14.17
CA ASN A 26 -11.20 6.62 13.76
C ASN A 26 -10.00 5.66 13.76
N THR A 27 -9.45 5.37 12.59
CA THR A 27 -8.27 4.53 12.43
C THR A 27 -7.00 5.39 12.49
N GLU A 28 -5.90 4.79 12.94
CA GLU A 28 -4.61 5.47 12.93
C GLU A 28 -4.21 5.88 11.50
N ALA A 29 -3.45 6.98 11.38
CA ALA A 29 -2.88 7.38 10.11
C ALA A 29 -1.93 6.29 9.57
N LEU A 30 -1.99 6.09 8.25
CA LEU A 30 -1.14 5.15 7.56
C LEU A 30 0.34 5.54 7.69
N THR A 31 1.20 4.53 7.70
CA THR A 31 2.62 4.71 7.46
C THR A 31 2.85 5.36 6.11
N GLU A 32 3.67 6.40 6.08
CA GLU A 32 4.11 7.03 4.83
C GLU A 32 4.91 6.03 4.00
N SER A 33 4.49 5.79 2.76
CA SER A 33 5.17 4.90 1.83
C SER A 33 6.51 5.50 1.39
N LYS A 34 7.58 4.70 1.49
CA LYS A 34 8.95 5.03 1.05
C LYS A 34 9.53 3.84 0.29
N ALA A 35 9.44 3.90 -1.04
CA ALA A 35 9.90 2.87 -1.96
C ALA A 35 11.43 2.78 -2.09
N GLY A 36 12.17 3.74 -1.52
CA GLY A 36 13.63 3.84 -1.63
C GLY A 36 14.06 4.79 -2.74
N SER A 37 15.24 4.57 -3.30
CA SER A 37 15.81 5.37 -4.39
C SER A 37 15.80 4.59 -5.70
N ASP A 38 15.88 5.32 -6.83
CA ASP A 38 16.02 4.73 -8.15
C ASP A 38 17.26 3.83 -8.24
N ILE A 39 17.15 2.70 -8.95
CA ILE A 39 18.21 1.69 -9.06
C ILE A 39 18.63 1.60 -10.52
N THR A 40 19.93 1.72 -10.78
CA THR A 40 20.52 1.56 -12.12
C THR A 40 21.50 0.40 -12.14
N GLN A 41 21.37 -0.49 -13.12
CA GLN A 41 22.27 -1.63 -13.34
C GLN A 41 22.56 -1.83 -14.83
N CYS A 42 23.62 -2.57 -15.16
CA CYS A 42 24.01 -2.90 -16.53
C CYS A 42 23.95 -4.41 -16.76
N GLY A 43 23.26 -4.87 -17.80
CA GLY A 43 23.24 -6.28 -18.21
C GLY A 43 22.52 -7.26 -17.26
N ASN A 44 22.15 -6.84 -16.05
CA ASN A 44 21.42 -7.64 -15.07
C ASN A 44 19.98 -7.12 -14.91
N ASN A 45 18.99 -7.93 -15.28
CA ASN A 45 17.57 -7.58 -15.19
C ASN A 45 16.95 -7.85 -13.81
N VAL A 46 17.74 -8.22 -12.81
CA VAL A 46 17.32 -8.52 -11.44
C VAL A 46 17.72 -7.39 -10.49
N PHE A 47 16.74 -6.82 -9.80
CA PHE A 47 16.85 -5.65 -8.93
C PHE A 47 16.43 -5.98 -7.50
N GLN A 48 17.24 -5.62 -6.53
CA GLN A 48 16.89 -5.72 -5.10
C GLN A 48 16.13 -4.45 -4.68
N LEU A 49 14.86 -4.57 -4.31
CA LEU A 49 14.09 -3.45 -3.78
C LEU A 49 14.35 -3.26 -2.28
N ASN A 50 14.10 -2.06 -1.77
CA ASN A 50 14.33 -1.70 -0.36
C ASN A 50 13.32 -0.65 0.11
N ALA A 51 12.04 -1.01 0.17
CA ALA A 51 11.01 -0.13 0.76
C ALA A 51 11.00 -0.19 2.29
N ASN A 52 10.27 0.74 2.92
CA ASN A 52 9.98 0.66 4.35
C ASN A 52 8.91 -0.39 4.68
N ALA A 53 9.06 -1.03 5.84
CA ALA A 53 8.08 -1.95 6.39
C ALA A 53 6.79 -1.21 6.83
N PRO A 54 5.60 -1.71 6.47
CA PRO A 54 4.32 -1.24 7.02
C PRO A 54 4.15 -1.60 8.50
N LYS A 55 3.18 -0.97 9.18
CA LYS A 55 2.75 -1.41 10.51
C LYS A 55 2.05 -2.78 10.44
N PRO A 56 1.93 -3.53 11.55
CA PRO A 56 1.26 -4.83 11.56
C PRO A 56 -0.19 -4.85 11.07
N THR A 57 -0.90 -3.72 11.15
CA THR A 57 -2.28 -3.56 10.67
C THR A 57 -2.38 -3.08 9.22
N GLU A 58 -1.26 -2.95 8.55
CA GLU A 58 -1.16 -2.45 7.18
C GLU A 58 -0.58 -3.54 6.28
N THR A 59 -0.86 -3.43 4.99
CA THR A 59 -0.25 -4.28 3.95
C THR A 59 0.48 -3.38 2.97
N GLY A 60 1.74 -3.73 2.73
CA GLY A 60 2.56 -3.14 1.68
C GLY A 60 2.53 -4.03 0.45
N THR A 61 2.38 -3.45 -0.73
CA THR A 61 2.36 -4.20 -1.99
C THR A 61 3.08 -3.45 -3.10
N TRP A 62 4.00 -4.15 -3.76
CA TRP A 62 4.67 -3.72 -4.99
C TRP A 62 3.78 -3.96 -6.20
N SER A 63 3.82 -3.00 -7.13
CA SER A 63 3.18 -3.11 -8.44
C SER A 63 4.03 -2.44 -9.52
N GLY A 64 3.90 -2.91 -10.75
CA GLY A 64 4.60 -2.37 -11.92
C GLY A 64 4.27 -3.16 -13.17
N THR A 65 4.49 -2.57 -14.34
CA THR A 65 4.32 -3.23 -15.64
C THR A 65 5.67 -3.68 -16.20
N GLY A 66 5.73 -4.84 -16.84
CA GLY A 66 6.99 -5.37 -17.39
C GLY A 66 7.98 -5.86 -16.33
N VAL A 67 7.50 -6.17 -15.12
CA VAL A 67 8.30 -6.65 -14.00
C VAL A 67 7.53 -7.72 -13.23
N SER A 68 8.25 -8.71 -12.70
CA SER A 68 7.74 -9.67 -11.72
C SER A 68 8.44 -9.47 -10.37
N PHE A 69 7.75 -9.80 -9.29
CA PHE A 69 8.28 -9.70 -7.93
C PHE A 69 8.35 -11.09 -7.31
N SER A 70 9.46 -11.41 -6.65
CA SER A 70 9.63 -12.64 -5.87
C SER A 70 8.55 -12.80 -4.79
N ASN A 71 8.24 -11.72 -4.09
CA ASN A 71 7.06 -11.58 -3.25
C ASN A 71 6.61 -10.11 -3.29
N PRO A 72 5.48 -9.76 -3.93
CA PRO A 72 5.05 -8.38 -4.02
C PRO A 72 4.73 -7.74 -2.66
N ASN A 73 4.50 -8.52 -1.59
CA ASN A 73 4.22 -7.98 -0.26
C ASN A 73 5.47 -7.85 0.64
N ALA A 74 6.64 -8.28 0.16
CA ALA A 74 7.89 -8.08 0.86
C ALA A 74 8.48 -6.69 0.52
N PRO A 75 8.79 -5.84 1.51
CA PRO A 75 9.40 -4.53 1.24
C PRO A 75 10.77 -4.65 0.56
N ASP A 76 11.47 -5.77 0.79
CA ASP A 76 12.76 -6.17 0.24
C ASP A 76 12.64 -7.20 -0.90
N ALA A 77 11.55 -7.16 -1.65
CA ALA A 77 11.36 -8.07 -2.78
C ALA A 77 12.46 -7.93 -3.84
N ILE A 78 12.84 -9.05 -4.44
CA ILE A 78 13.56 -9.06 -5.72
C ILE A 78 12.57 -8.78 -6.85
N ALA A 79 12.86 -7.77 -7.66
CA ALA A 79 12.16 -7.42 -8.89
C ALA A 79 12.93 -7.88 -10.13
N THR A 80 12.28 -8.60 -11.03
CA THR A 80 12.89 -9.10 -12.28
C THR A 80 12.16 -8.52 -13.47
N LEU A 81 12.88 -7.77 -14.32
CA LEU A 81 12.28 -7.22 -15.54
C LEU A 81 11.99 -8.36 -16.54
N THR A 82 10.84 -8.28 -17.22
CA THR A 82 10.40 -9.32 -18.17
C THR A 82 11.25 -9.41 -19.43
N THR A 83 12.02 -8.36 -19.73
CA THR A 83 12.99 -8.32 -20.83
C THR A 83 14.37 -7.95 -20.27
N SER A 84 15.41 -8.46 -20.91
CA SER A 84 16.82 -8.15 -20.57
C SER A 84 17.41 -7.06 -21.47
N THR A 85 16.58 -6.36 -22.24
CA THR A 85 17.00 -5.23 -23.09
C THR A 85 17.03 -3.93 -22.28
N PRO A 86 17.89 -2.96 -22.64
CA PRO A 86 17.94 -1.69 -21.95
C PRO A 86 16.57 -1.00 -21.90
N GLN A 87 16.12 -0.64 -20.69
CA GLN A 87 14.83 -0.02 -20.46
C GLN A 87 14.75 0.65 -19.09
N THR A 88 13.72 1.47 -18.89
CA THR A 88 13.37 2.03 -17.58
C THR A 88 11.95 1.61 -17.22
N VAL A 89 11.79 0.95 -16.09
CA VAL A 89 10.49 0.53 -15.53
C VAL A 89 10.24 1.28 -14.23
N THR A 90 9.02 1.78 -14.03
CA THR A 90 8.60 2.37 -12.75
C THR A 90 7.88 1.31 -11.94
N VAL A 91 8.26 1.16 -10.67
CA VAL A 91 7.58 0.30 -9.70
C VAL A 91 7.09 1.13 -8.53
N THR A 92 5.95 0.77 -7.97
CA THR A 92 5.25 1.53 -6.94
C THR A 92 5.02 0.67 -5.70
N TRP A 93 5.43 1.20 -4.54
CA TRP A 93 5.13 0.65 -3.22
C TRP A 93 3.87 1.29 -2.66
N THR A 94 2.84 0.48 -2.40
CA THR A 94 1.56 0.93 -1.87
C THR A 94 1.38 0.37 -0.47
N ILE A 95 1.14 1.23 0.52
CA ILE A 95 0.75 0.85 1.87
C ILE A 95 -0.76 1.12 2.04
N SER A 96 -1.51 0.11 2.46
CA SER A 96 -2.97 0.18 2.68
C SER A 96 -3.37 -0.49 3.98
N ASN A 97 -4.43 0.03 4.63
CA ASN A 97 -5.15 -0.61 5.73
C ASN A 97 -6.61 -0.94 5.33
N GLY A 98 -6.98 -0.75 4.06
CA GLY A 98 -8.34 -0.96 3.55
C GLY A 98 -9.40 0.06 3.99
N VAL A 99 -9.03 1.04 4.82
CA VAL A 99 -9.96 2.05 5.37
C VAL A 99 -9.61 3.46 4.92
N CYS A 100 -8.34 3.84 5.07
CA CYS A 100 -7.84 5.14 4.65
C CYS A 100 -7.39 5.11 3.18
N ALA A 101 -7.28 6.28 2.56
CA ALA A 101 -6.66 6.41 1.24
C ALA A 101 -5.21 5.89 1.29
N ASN A 102 -4.83 5.08 0.30
CA ASN A 102 -3.52 4.42 0.26
C ASN A 102 -2.36 5.44 0.27
N SER A 103 -1.27 5.09 0.95
CA SER A 103 -0.01 5.81 0.83
C SER A 103 0.85 5.17 -0.26
N THR A 104 1.37 5.95 -1.19
CA THR A 104 2.13 5.44 -2.34
C THR A 104 3.43 6.20 -2.55
N SER A 105 4.44 5.48 -3.04
CA SER A 105 5.71 6.05 -3.52
C SER A 105 6.27 5.16 -4.63
N SER A 106 7.09 5.71 -5.51
CA SER A 106 7.59 4.99 -6.69
C SER A 106 9.09 5.20 -6.88
N ILE A 107 9.75 4.22 -7.47
CA ILE A 107 11.14 4.30 -7.92
C ILE A 107 11.25 3.81 -9.37
N LYS A 108 12.34 4.19 -10.03
CA LYS A 108 12.71 3.71 -11.36
C LYS A 108 13.77 2.62 -11.27
N LEU A 109 13.57 1.56 -12.03
CA LEU A 109 14.54 0.52 -12.31
C LEU A 109 15.08 0.75 -13.71
N VAL A 110 16.37 1.10 -13.81
CA VAL A 110 17.04 1.42 -15.06
C VAL A 110 18.00 0.28 -15.40
N LEU A 111 17.69 -0.47 -16.47
CA LEU A 111 18.58 -1.45 -17.05
C LEU A 111 19.31 -0.83 -18.23
N ASN A 112 20.62 -0.74 -18.14
CA ASN A 112 21.52 -0.33 -19.21
C ASN A 112 22.12 -1.55 -19.93
N ALA A 113 22.67 -1.32 -21.13
CA ALA A 113 23.38 -2.36 -21.86
C ALA A 113 24.57 -2.87 -21.04
N ALA A 114 24.89 -4.17 -21.19
CA ALA A 114 26.13 -4.72 -20.66
C ALA A 114 27.33 -4.02 -21.33
N PRO A 115 28.45 -3.83 -20.61
CA PRO A 115 29.69 -3.36 -21.21
C PRO A 115 30.11 -4.28 -22.38
N THR A 116 30.63 -3.68 -23.45
CA THR A 116 31.21 -4.38 -24.61
C THR A 116 32.69 -4.67 -24.44
#